data_AF-A0A8T0N1C8-F1
#
_entry.id   AF-A0A8T0N1C8-F1
#
_cell.length_a   1.000
_cell.length_b   1.000
_cell.length_c   1.000
_cell.angle_alpha   90.00
_cell.angle_beta   90.00
_cell.angle_gamma   90.00
#
_symmetry.space_group_name_H-M   'P 1'
#
loop_
_entity.id
_entity.type
_entity.pdbx_description
1 polymer ?
#
loop_
_entity_poly.entity_id
_entity_poly.type
_entity_poly.pdbx_seq_one_letter_code
_entity_poly.pdbx_strand_id
1 'polypeptide(L)'
;MDNVVRKMREWSPPPPASPSLVVHSPRQTVSRLRRRRAHRDWDPSSGSPSFAARDHGPKPSEVYGFVGSITTVIATAVYLAWAYTPEPCLRSLGITYYPSKYWALAVPSFVIVAVALSMVIYMGLNFLATPPPTSFSTIFDENSRERIVFSPALEEEKPIDPISDISVVQTNNLMFGKT
;
A
#
# COMPACT_ATOMS: atom_id res chain seq x y z
N MET A 1 -67.30 -10.67 16.17
CA MET A 1 -66.00 -10.69 15.44
C MET A 1 -65.26 -9.36 15.63
N ASP A 2 -65.31 -8.78 16.84
CA ASP A 2 -65.26 -7.32 16.99
C ASP A 2 -64.03 -6.87 17.80
N ASN A 3 -63.32 -7.83 18.39
CA ASN A 3 -62.07 -7.61 19.14
C ASN A 3 -60.81 -7.66 18.28
N VAL A 4 -60.89 -8.21 17.06
CA VAL A 4 -59.75 -8.23 16.11
C VAL A 4 -59.63 -6.89 15.38
N VAL A 5 -60.75 -6.23 15.09
CA VAL A 5 -60.80 -4.93 14.38
C VAL A 5 -60.35 -3.78 15.27
N ARG A 6 -60.58 -3.83 16.60
CA ARG A 6 -60.03 -2.84 17.54
C ARG A 6 -58.52 -2.92 17.67
N LYS A 7 -57.94 -4.13 17.61
CA LYS A 7 -56.50 -4.33 17.82
C LYS A 7 -55.63 -3.87 16.64
N MET A 8 -56.21 -3.69 15.46
CA MET A 8 -55.51 -3.16 14.27
C MET A 8 -55.44 -1.63 14.18
N ARG A 9 -56.20 -0.89 15.00
CA ARG A 9 -56.24 0.59 14.93
C ARG A 9 -55.21 1.30 15.83
N GLU A 10 -54.60 0.59 16.79
CA GLU A 10 -53.72 1.18 17.81
C GLU A 10 -52.21 1.00 17.52
N TRP A 11 -51.82 0.44 16.36
CA TRP A 11 -50.41 0.24 16.04
C TRP A 11 -49.83 1.42 15.25
N SER A 12 -49.09 2.29 15.93
CA SER A 12 -48.21 3.27 15.27
C SER A 12 -46.78 2.73 15.25
N PRO A 13 -46.12 2.64 14.09
CA PRO A 13 -44.76 2.13 14.00
C PRO A 13 -43.75 3.09 14.65
N PRO A 14 -42.77 2.62 15.43
CA PRO A 14 -41.65 3.46 15.86
C PRO A 14 -40.78 3.82 14.65
N PRO A 15 -40.19 5.03 14.58
CA PRO A 15 -39.30 5.39 13.48
C PRO A 15 -38.02 4.54 13.55
N PRO A 16 -37.67 3.73 12.54
CA PRO A 16 -36.41 3.01 12.55
C PRO A 16 -35.25 3.95 12.17
N ALA A 17 -34.39 4.16 13.16
CA ALA A 17 -33.02 4.65 13.17
C ALA A 17 -32.44 5.25 11.87
N SER A 18 -32.05 6.54 11.96
CA SER A 18 -31.08 7.16 11.06
C SER A 18 -29.91 6.21 10.82
N PRO A 19 -29.48 5.97 9.56
CA PRO A 19 -28.23 5.30 9.32
C PRO A 19 -27.14 6.22 9.88
N SER A 20 -26.65 5.90 11.08
CA SER A 20 -25.35 6.41 11.48
C SER A 20 -24.39 5.92 10.40
N LEU A 21 -23.94 6.85 9.56
CA LEU A 21 -22.74 6.66 8.75
C LEU A 21 -21.60 6.51 9.76
N VAL A 22 -21.48 5.31 10.32
CA VAL A 22 -20.27 4.86 10.98
C VAL A 22 -19.25 4.77 9.87
N VAL A 23 -18.53 5.87 9.66
CA VAL A 23 -17.33 5.92 8.85
C VAL A 23 -16.34 5.01 9.55
N HIS A 24 -16.30 3.74 9.12
CA HIS A 24 -15.27 2.83 9.54
C HIS A 24 -13.94 3.36 9.03
N SER A 25 -13.14 3.86 9.96
CA SER A 25 -11.75 4.25 9.72
C SER A 25 -11.01 3.13 8.97
N PRO A 26 -10.32 3.44 7.85
CA PRO A 26 -9.51 2.47 7.10
C PRO A 26 -8.50 1.69 7.96
N ARG A 27 -8.15 2.22 9.14
CA ARG A 27 -7.19 1.61 10.08
C ARG A 27 -7.77 0.41 10.85
N GLN A 28 -9.08 0.31 11.00
CA GLN A 28 -9.71 -0.76 11.79
C GLN A 28 -9.65 -2.13 11.11
N THR A 29 -9.56 -2.14 9.78
CA THR A 29 -9.45 -3.35 8.96
C THR A 29 -8.08 -4.00 9.13
N VAL A 30 -7.02 -3.18 9.20
CA VAL A 30 -5.63 -3.64 9.35
C VAL A 30 -5.37 -4.18 10.75
N SER A 31 -5.90 -3.52 11.80
CA SER A 31 -5.73 -4.00 13.17
C SER A 31 -6.40 -5.36 13.40
N ARG A 32 -7.57 -5.61 12.80
CA ARG A 32 -8.25 -6.91 12.87
C ARG A 32 -7.46 -8.02 12.16
N LEU A 33 -6.85 -7.73 11.01
CA LEU A 33 -5.99 -8.68 10.30
C LEU A 33 -4.69 -8.95 11.07
N ARG A 34 -4.09 -7.93 11.69
CA ARG A 34 -2.89 -8.08 12.53
C ARG A 34 -3.17 -8.91 13.79
N ARG A 35 -4.29 -8.65 14.48
CA ARG A 35 -4.71 -9.42 15.66
C ARG A 35 -5.01 -10.88 15.35
N ARG A 36 -5.50 -11.19 14.14
CA ARG A 36 -5.69 -12.57 13.66
C ARG A 36 -4.37 -13.29 13.34
N ARG A 37 -3.32 -12.59 12.90
CA ARG A 37 -1.99 -13.19 12.67
C ARG A 37 -1.22 -13.42 13.97
N ALA A 38 -1.34 -12.52 14.94
CA ALA A 38 -0.61 -12.63 16.20
C ALA A 38 -0.98 -13.86 17.04
N HIS A 39 -2.18 -14.41 16.84
CA HIS A 39 -2.61 -15.63 17.55
C HIS A 39 -2.20 -16.93 16.82
N ARG A 40 -1.62 -16.88 15.62
CA ARG A 40 -1.44 -18.10 14.82
C ARG A 40 -0.12 -18.84 15.02
N ASP A 41 1.04 -18.21 15.22
CA ASP A 41 2.29 -18.97 15.12
C ASP A 41 3.36 -18.51 16.13
N TRP A 42 3.45 -19.20 17.26
CA TRP A 42 4.71 -19.36 17.98
C TRP A 42 4.76 -20.77 18.58
N ASP A 43 5.26 -21.71 17.78
CA ASP A 43 5.59 -23.08 18.21
C ASP A 43 7.12 -23.22 18.14
N PRO A 44 7.84 -23.29 19.28
CA PRO A 44 9.30 -23.16 19.30
C PRO A 44 10.06 -24.44 18.91
N SER A 45 9.41 -25.39 18.22
CA SER A 45 9.98 -26.69 17.89
C SER A 45 9.92 -27.04 16.40
N SER A 46 10.50 -26.19 15.55
CA SER A 46 11.01 -26.67 14.26
C SER A 46 12.29 -25.92 13.93
N GLY A 47 13.38 -26.69 13.83
CA GLY A 47 14.71 -26.16 13.51
C GLY A 47 14.67 -25.31 12.25
N SER A 48 15.38 -24.19 12.30
CA SER A 48 15.84 -23.53 11.08
C SER A 48 16.83 -24.45 10.39
N PRO A 49 16.46 -24.99 9.23
CA PRO A 49 17.34 -24.81 8.09
C PRO A 49 16.54 -24.68 6.79
N SER A 50 16.49 -23.51 6.17
CA SER A 50 16.41 -23.49 4.70
C SER A 50 16.70 -22.10 4.09
N PHE A 51 17.97 -21.72 4.10
CA PHE A 51 18.52 -20.92 3.00
C PHE A 51 19.03 -21.82 1.86
N ALA A 52 18.81 -23.15 1.94
CA ALA A 52 19.53 -24.14 1.12
C ALA A 52 18.68 -25.33 0.59
N ALA A 53 17.36 -25.21 0.45
CA ALA A 53 16.56 -26.17 -0.33
C ALA A 53 15.89 -25.47 -1.53
N ARG A 54 16.72 -25.19 -2.55
CA ARG A 54 16.29 -24.84 -3.90
C ARG A 54 15.77 -26.09 -4.64
N ASP A 55 14.71 -26.71 -4.13
CA ASP A 55 13.95 -27.72 -4.88
C ASP A 55 12.65 -27.10 -5.38
N HIS A 56 12.77 -26.04 -6.15
CA HIS A 56 11.64 -25.45 -6.87
C HIS A 56 12.06 -25.40 -8.33
N GLY A 57 11.37 -26.16 -9.19
CA GLY A 57 11.41 -25.92 -10.62
C GLY A 57 11.09 -24.44 -10.93
N PRO A 58 11.33 -23.96 -12.15
CA PRO A 58 11.21 -22.54 -12.49
C PRO A 58 9.92 -21.99 -11.92
N LYS A 59 10.01 -21.05 -10.98
CA LYS A 59 8.81 -20.43 -10.42
C LYS A 59 8.06 -19.85 -11.62
N PRO A 60 6.75 -20.07 -11.77
CA PRO A 60 6.03 -19.65 -12.97
C PRO A 60 6.26 -18.15 -13.28
N SER A 61 6.46 -17.33 -12.24
CA SER A 61 6.85 -15.91 -12.33
C SER A 61 8.16 -15.64 -13.09
N GLU A 62 9.19 -16.48 -12.96
CA GLU A 62 10.48 -16.33 -13.65
C GLU A 62 10.33 -16.60 -15.16
N VAL A 63 9.50 -17.60 -15.50
CA VAL A 63 9.20 -17.94 -16.89
C VAL A 63 8.41 -16.82 -17.58
N TYR A 64 7.37 -16.28 -16.92
CA TYR A 64 6.61 -15.15 -17.47
C TYR A 64 7.48 -13.90 -17.66
N GLY A 65 8.40 -13.62 -16.73
CA GLY A 65 9.34 -12.51 -16.86
C GLY A 65 10.28 -12.68 -18.06
N PHE A 66 10.81 -13.89 -18.27
CA PHE A 66 11.69 -14.18 -19.41
C PHE A 66 10.96 -14.08 -20.75
N VAL A 67 9.80 -14.72 -20.87
CA VAL A 67 8.97 -14.66 -22.09
C VAL A 67 8.52 -13.23 -22.35
N GLY A 68 8.10 -12.52 -21.31
CA GLY A 68 7.75 -11.10 -21.38
C GLY A 68 8.90 -10.25 -21.89
N SER A 69 10.12 -10.44 -21.36
CA SER A 69 11.31 -9.69 -21.77
C SER A 69 11.68 -9.92 -23.24
N ILE A 70 11.61 -11.15 -23.74
CA ILE A 70 11.90 -11.42 -25.16
C ILE A 70 10.81 -10.82 -26.04
N THR A 71 9.56 -10.98 -25.63
CA THR A 71 8.40 -10.46 -26.37
C THR A 71 8.44 -8.94 -26.46
N THR A 72 8.79 -8.24 -25.38
CA THR A 72 8.91 -6.78 -25.38
C THR A 72 10.03 -6.32 -26.29
N VAL A 73 11.21 -6.95 -26.24
CA VAL A 73 12.34 -6.59 -27.13
C VAL A 73 11.95 -6.76 -28.60
N ILE A 74 11.34 -7.89 -28.98
CA ILE A 74 10.91 -8.14 -30.36
C ILE A 74 9.82 -7.15 -30.77
N ALA A 75 8.79 -6.95 -29.93
CA ALA A 75 7.71 -6.01 -30.21
C ALA A 75 8.22 -4.57 -30.37
N THR A 76 9.15 -4.14 -29.52
CA THR A 76 9.79 -2.83 -29.62
C THR A 76 10.61 -2.70 -30.90
N ALA A 77 11.38 -3.72 -31.28
CA ALA A 77 12.15 -3.69 -32.53
C ALA A 77 11.23 -3.56 -33.76
N VAL A 78 10.14 -4.33 -33.81
CA VAL A 78 9.13 -4.24 -34.87
C VAL A 78 8.44 -2.88 -34.88
N TYR A 79 8.10 -2.35 -33.69
CA TYR A 79 7.49 -1.04 -33.56
C TYR A 79 8.40 0.08 -34.09
N LEU A 80 9.69 0.06 -33.74
CA LEU A 80 10.66 1.05 -34.24
C LEU A 80 10.87 0.90 -35.75
N ALA A 81 11.01 -0.33 -36.24
CA ALA A 81 11.12 -0.59 -37.67
C ALA A 81 9.92 -0.01 -38.43
N TRP A 82 8.70 -0.25 -37.96
CA TRP A 82 7.49 0.34 -38.53
C TRP A 82 7.46 1.88 -38.43
N ALA A 83 7.83 2.45 -37.28
CA ALA A 83 7.82 3.89 -37.04
C ALA A 83 8.79 4.65 -37.97
N TYR A 84 10.00 4.13 -38.16
CA TYR A 84 11.06 4.80 -38.94
C TYR A 84 11.06 4.46 -40.44
N THR A 85 10.46 3.35 -40.86
CA THR A 85 10.46 2.97 -42.28
C THR A 85 9.59 3.95 -43.10
N PRO A 86 10.11 4.56 -44.18
CA PRO A 86 9.33 5.50 -45.00
C PRO A 86 8.20 4.79 -45.77
N GLU A 87 7.09 5.49 -46.01
CA GLU A 87 5.87 4.94 -46.61
C GLU A 87 6.06 4.23 -47.96
N PRO A 88 6.93 4.70 -48.88
CA PRO A 88 7.19 4.00 -50.14
C PRO A 88 7.76 2.59 -49.95
N CYS A 89 8.58 2.38 -48.91
CA CYS A 89 9.16 1.07 -48.60
C CYS A 89 8.09 0.10 -48.05
N LEU A 90 7.21 0.57 -47.15
CA LEU A 90 6.06 -0.19 -46.66
C LEU A 90 5.11 -0.60 -47.79
N ARG A 91 4.87 0.31 -48.74
CA ARG A 91 4.04 0.04 -49.93
C ARG A 91 4.69 -0.99 -50.87
N SER A 92 6.01 -0.96 -51.02
CA SER A 92 6.78 -1.96 -51.79
C SER A 92 6.73 -3.35 -51.13
N LEU A 93 6.70 -3.40 -49.79
CA LEU A 93 6.52 -4.63 -49.01
C LEU A 93 5.07 -5.18 -49.05
N GLY A 94 4.14 -4.51 -49.74
CA GLY A 94 2.74 -4.92 -49.83
C GLY A 94 1.91 -4.58 -48.59
N ILE A 95 2.45 -3.83 -47.63
CA ILE A 95 1.76 -3.43 -46.40
C ILE A 95 1.02 -2.11 -46.66
N THR A 96 -0.23 -2.21 -47.10
CA THR A 96 -1.09 -1.05 -47.41
C THR A 96 -2.03 -0.66 -46.27
N TYR A 97 -2.25 -1.54 -45.30
CA TYR A 97 -3.13 -1.29 -44.16
C TYR A 97 -2.32 -1.26 -42.86
N TYR A 98 -1.99 -0.06 -42.41
CA TYR A 98 -1.35 0.19 -41.11
C TYR A 98 -1.98 1.45 -40.47
N PRO A 99 -1.99 1.54 -39.13
CA PRO A 99 -2.52 2.73 -38.44
C PRO A 99 -1.71 3.97 -38.81
N SER A 100 -2.30 5.16 -38.68
CA SER A 100 -1.60 6.40 -39.02
C SER A 100 -0.26 6.53 -38.26
N LYS A 101 0.79 7.00 -38.93
CA LYS A 101 2.12 7.16 -38.31
C LYS A 101 2.13 8.08 -37.09
N TYR A 102 1.11 8.91 -36.92
CA TYR A 102 0.90 9.72 -35.72
C TYR A 102 0.93 8.87 -34.43
N TRP A 103 0.43 7.62 -34.48
CA TRP A 103 0.46 6.70 -33.35
C TRP A 103 1.88 6.33 -32.90
N ALA A 104 2.88 6.42 -33.78
CA ALA A 104 4.29 6.22 -33.42
C ALA A 104 4.79 7.30 -32.42
N LEU A 105 4.18 8.49 -32.44
CA LEU A 105 4.50 9.56 -31.49
C LEU A 105 3.51 9.61 -30.33
N ALA A 106 2.23 9.32 -30.59
CA ALA A 106 1.18 9.39 -29.58
C ALA A 106 1.38 8.35 -28.47
N VAL A 107 1.73 7.10 -28.81
CA VAL A 107 1.94 6.05 -27.80
C VAL A 107 3.00 6.42 -26.77
N PRO A 108 4.25 6.76 -27.14
CA PRO A 108 5.27 7.12 -26.16
C PRO A 108 4.93 8.39 -25.38
N SER A 109 4.26 9.38 -26.00
CA SER A 109 3.85 10.59 -25.28
C SER A 109 2.77 10.28 -24.24
N PHE A 110 1.77 9.45 -24.55
CA PHE A 110 0.77 8.98 -23.59
C PHE A 110 1.41 8.20 -22.44
N VAL A 111 2.41 7.35 -22.70
CA VAL A 111 3.12 6.62 -21.63
C VAL A 111 3.80 7.59 -20.67
N ILE A 112 4.52 8.60 -21.17
CA ILE A 112 5.19 9.60 -20.32
C ILE A 112 4.17 10.36 -19.47
N VAL A 113 3.08 10.83 -20.08
CA VAL A 113 2.00 11.54 -19.37
C VAL A 113 1.33 10.64 -18.34
N ALA A 114 1.08 9.37 -18.68
CA ALA A 114 0.47 8.41 -17.75
C ALA A 114 1.38 8.13 -16.55
N VAL A 115 2.69 7.98 -16.74
CA VAL A 115 3.65 7.82 -15.62
C VAL A 115 3.65 9.07 -14.74
N ALA A 116 3.75 10.27 -15.32
CA ALA A 116 3.70 11.51 -14.55
C ALA A 116 2.38 11.65 -13.76
N LEU A 117 1.25 11.38 -14.41
CA LEU A 117 -0.07 11.41 -13.78
C LEU A 117 -0.17 10.38 -12.65
N SER A 118 0.37 9.17 -12.85
CA SER A 118 0.36 8.12 -11.82
C SER A 118 1.12 8.56 -10.55
N MET A 119 2.23 9.28 -10.69
CA MET A 119 2.98 9.82 -9.56
C MET A 119 2.20 10.90 -8.82
N VAL A 120 1.55 11.81 -9.55
CA VAL A 120 0.70 12.85 -8.96
C VAL A 120 -0.49 12.24 -8.22
N ILE A 121 -1.17 11.26 -8.83
CA ILE A 121 -2.28 10.54 -8.20
C ILE A 121 -1.79 9.80 -6.97
N TYR A 122 -0.66 9.09 -7.06
CA TYR A 122 -0.07 8.37 -5.93
C TYR A 122 0.23 9.33 -4.77
N MET A 123 0.84 10.48 -5.05
CA MET A 123 1.08 11.52 -4.04
C MET A 123 -0.21 12.02 -3.41
N GLY A 124 -1.24 12.32 -4.22
CA GLY A 124 -2.56 12.74 -3.74
C GLY A 124 -3.25 11.69 -2.87
N LEU A 125 -3.17 10.41 -3.25
CA LEU A 125 -3.70 9.30 -2.47
C LEU A 125 -2.94 9.12 -1.15
N ASN A 126 -1.62 9.28 -1.14
CA ASN A 126 -0.84 9.25 0.10
C ASN A 126 -1.24 10.39 1.03
N PHE A 127 -1.46 11.60 0.53
CA PHE A 127 -1.93 12.72 1.34
C PHE A 127 -3.35 12.50 1.89
N LEU A 128 -4.22 11.81 1.14
CA LEU A 128 -5.56 11.48 1.62
C LEU A 128 -5.55 10.33 2.65
N ALA A 129 -4.62 9.38 2.53
CA ALA A 129 -4.50 8.22 3.42
C ALA A 129 -3.72 8.52 4.71
N THR A 130 -2.91 9.57 4.73
CA THR A 130 -2.03 9.93 5.85
C THR A 130 -2.61 11.11 6.64
N PRO A 131 -2.43 11.19 7.97
CA PRO A 131 -2.73 12.40 8.74
C PRO A 131 -2.03 13.63 8.14
N PRO A 132 -2.57 14.85 8.38
CA PRO A 132 -1.91 16.06 7.90
C PRO A 132 -0.46 16.11 8.40
N PRO A 133 0.49 16.63 7.60
CA PRO A 133 1.92 16.60 7.92
C PRO A 133 2.28 17.36 9.20
N THR A 134 1.37 18.21 9.71
CA THR A 134 1.49 18.94 10.97
C THR A 134 0.99 18.15 12.18
N SER A 135 0.43 16.95 11.99
CA SER A 135 -0.09 16.12 13.08
C SER A 135 1.04 15.45 13.86
N PHE A 136 1.01 15.58 15.18
CA PHE A 136 1.92 14.89 16.09
C PHE A 136 1.82 13.35 15.98
N SER A 137 0.67 12.85 15.51
CA SER A 137 0.44 11.42 15.26
C SER A 137 1.33 10.83 14.14
N THR A 138 2.05 11.67 13.39
CA THR A 138 3.08 11.27 12.42
C THR A 138 4.43 11.04 13.09
N ILE A 139 4.67 11.67 14.24
CA ILE A 139 5.91 11.56 15.03
C ILE A 139 5.77 10.49 16.12
N PHE A 140 4.58 10.39 16.73
CA PHE A 140 4.29 9.45 17.80
C PHE A 140 3.06 8.60 17.45
N ASP A 141 3.17 7.30 17.64
CA ASP A 141 2.08 6.34 17.43
C ASP A 141 1.76 5.57 18.72
N GLU A 142 0.74 4.71 18.68
CA GLU A 142 0.32 3.89 19.82
C GLU A 142 1.42 2.94 20.32
N ASN A 143 2.41 2.66 19.49
CA ASN A 143 3.52 1.76 19.82
C ASN A 143 4.79 2.51 20.27
N SER A 144 4.76 3.84 20.30
CA SER A 144 5.86 4.68 20.77
C SER A 144 5.96 4.59 22.29
N ARG A 145 7.14 4.26 22.81
CA ARG A 145 7.37 4.02 24.25
C ARG A 145 8.24 5.11 24.84
N GLU A 146 7.69 5.92 25.75
CA GLU A 146 8.50 6.90 26.47
C GLU A 146 9.38 6.24 27.55
N ARG A 147 10.55 6.84 27.81
CA ARG A 147 11.42 6.41 28.90
C ARG A 147 10.74 6.65 30.23
N ILE A 148 10.48 5.59 30.98
CA ILE A 148 10.05 5.69 32.38
C ILE A 148 11.29 6.04 33.20
N VAL A 149 11.33 7.26 33.76
CA VAL A 149 12.40 7.67 34.69
C VAL A 149 12.02 7.16 36.07
N PHE A 150 12.65 6.06 36.51
CA PHE A 150 12.51 5.59 37.88
C PHE A 150 13.09 6.63 38.85
N SER A 151 12.28 7.08 39.81
CA SER A 151 12.69 8.02 40.84
C SER A 151 13.65 7.32 41.81
N PRO A 152 14.84 7.86 42.10
CA PRO A 152 15.95 7.13 42.73
C PRO A 152 15.80 6.92 44.24
N ALA A 153 14.59 7.06 44.79
CA ALA A 153 14.42 7.19 46.23
C ALA A 153 14.28 5.88 47.01
N LEU A 154 14.25 4.69 46.39
CA LEU A 154 13.91 3.46 47.14
C LEU A 154 14.53 2.12 46.76
N GLU A 155 15.39 1.99 45.73
CA GLU A 155 15.96 0.66 45.40
C GLU A 155 17.47 0.73 45.12
N GLU A 156 18.26 0.05 45.96
CA GLU A 156 19.73 -0.05 45.90
C GLU A 156 20.24 -0.89 44.71
N GLU A 157 19.37 -1.64 44.03
CA GLU A 157 19.69 -2.42 42.84
C GLU A 157 18.80 -2.00 41.69
N LYS A 158 19.29 -1.09 40.83
CA LYS A 158 18.53 -0.60 39.67
C LYS A 158 18.39 -1.72 38.62
N PRO A 159 17.17 -2.22 38.33
CA PRO A 159 16.96 -3.15 37.24
C PRO A 159 17.32 -2.52 35.89
N ILE A 160 17.62 -3.34 34.87
CA ILE A 160 17.79 -2.83 33.51
C ILE A 160 16.49 -2.16 33.07
N ASP A 161 16.59 -0.87 32.71
CA ASP A 161 15.44 -0.10 32.25
C ASP A 161 14.81 -0.78 31.00
N PRO A 162 13.47 -0.85 30.90
CA PRO A 162 12.81 -1.41 29.73
C PRO A 162 13.16 -0.60 28.47
N ILE A 163 13.16 -1.26 27.31
CA ILE A 163 13.42 -0.59 26.03
C ILE A 163 12.38 0.53 25.78
N SER A 164 12.87 1.74 25.55
CA SER A 164 12.09 2.95 25.29
C SER A 164 12.67 3.72 24.12
N ASP A 165 11.82 4.43 23.38
CA ASP A 165 12.23 5.29 22.28
C ASP A 165 12.88 6.59 22.79
N ILE A 166 13.84 7.10 22.04
CA ILE A 166 14.43 8.42 22.27
C ILE A 166 13.71 9.44 21.39
N SER A 167 13.22 10.54 21.99
CA SER A 167 12.50 11.54 21.21
C SER A 167 13.44 12.28 20.25
N VAL A 168 12.90 12.70 19.10
CA VAL A 168 13.67 13.50 18.12
C VAL A 168 14.17 14.80 18.76
N VAL A 169 13.40 15.37 19.69
CA VAL A 169 13.77 16.58 20.44
C VAL A 169 14.97 16.31 21.33
N GLN A 170 14.98 15.19 22.08
CA GLN A 170 16.12 14.81 22.92
C GLN A 170 17.36 14.57 22.08
N THR A 171 17.24 13.85 20.96
CA THR A 171 18.36 13.58 20.04
C THR A 171 18.90 14.88 19.44
N ASN A 172 18.01 15.79 19.01
CA ASN A 172 18.39 17.09 18.46
C ASN A 172 19.13 17.95 19.49
N ASN A 173 18.66 17.99 20.73
CA ASN A 173 19.33 18.73 21.81
C ASN A 173 20.68 18.10 22.19
N LEU A 174 20.80 16.77 22.16
CA LEU A 174 22.07 16.09 22.41
C LEU A 174 23.10 16.32 21.29
N MET A 175 22.65 16.30 20.03
CA MET A 175 23.53 16.48 18.86
C MET A 175 23.90 17.94 18.60
N PHE A 176 22.94 18.86 18.77
CA PHE A 176 23.05 20.24 18.33
C PHE A 176 22.83 21.28 19.43
N GLY A 177 22.36 20.88 20.62
CA GLY A 177 21.97 21.79 21.71
C GLY A 177 23.12 22.32 22.58
N LYS A 178 24.36 22.33 22.08
CA LYS A 178 25.46 23.07 22.73
C LYS A 178 25.55 24.49 22.18
N THR A 179 24.71 25.37 22.70
CA THR A 179 24.99 26.80 23.01
C THR A 179 23.96 27.27 24.00
#